data_AF-A0A8H4YB43-F1
#
_entry.id   AF-A0A8H4YB43-F1
#
_cell.length_a   1.000
_cell.length_b   1.000
_cell.length_c   1.000
_cell.angle_alpha   90.00
_cell.angle_beta   90.00
_cell.angle_gamma   90.00
#
_symmetry.space_group_name_H-M   'P 1'
#
loop_
_entity.id
_entity.type
_entity.pdbx_description
1 polymer ?
#
loop_
_entity_poly.entity_id
_entity_poly.type
_entity_poly.pdbx_seq_one_letter_code
_entity_poly.pdbx_strand_id
1 'polypeptide(L)'
;MAAQNPQVPEAKLGVPSRNPLPLSASQEAQVRDIFYQKVRKECADEIKAFAACALGRTFTVSFACRAEHRVMNSCMKRHATQTAHDAAREEWFAMRIERQREREKKARVAQAQEDFMREWWGLPEDVRLSRQKEMERKGERIHGLTARDRPDKGQ
;
A
#
# COMPACT_ATOMS: atom_id res chain seq x y z
N MET A 1 -35.46 9.70 2.58
CA MET A 1 -34.57 10.58 1.79
C MET A 1 -33.18 10.46 2.39
N ALA A 2 -32.28 9.70 1.75
CA ALA A 2 -30.93 9.46 2.26
C ALA A 2 -30.06 10.70 2.04
N ALA A 3 -29.45 11.20 3.12
CA ALA A 3 -28.54 12.33 3.08
C ALA A 3 -27.28 11.97 2.28
N GLN A 4 -27.01 12.75 1.24
CA GLN A 4 -25.81 12.64 0.41
C GLN A 4 -24.69 13.37 1.15
N ASN A 5 -23.72 12.61 1.67
CA ASN A 5 -22.50 13.16 2.26
C ASN A 5 -21.65 13.78 1.12
N PRO A 6 -21.30 15.08 1.17
CA PRO A 6 -20.49 15.68 0.13
C PRO A 6 -19.07 15.11 0.16
N GLN A 7 -18.60 14.63 -0.99
CA GLN A 7 -17.23 14.19 -1.22
C GLN A 7 -16.29 15.38 -1.02
N VAL A 8 -15.55 15.38 0.09
CA VAL A 8 -14.50 16.38 0.34
C VAL A 8 -13.38 16.12 -0.68
N PRO A 9 -13.00 17.08 -1.53
CA PRO A 9 -11.89 16.90 -2.44
C PRO A 9 -10.62 16.75 -1.61
N GLU A 10 -9.97 15.59 -1.71
CA GLU A 10 -8.66 15.33 -1.10
C GLU A 10 -7.71 16.47 -1.47
N ALA A 11 -7.20 17.14 -0.44
CA ALA A 11 -6.25 18.23 -0.59
C ALA A 11 -5.04 17.71 -1.36
N LYS A 12 -4.93 18.14 -2.63
CA LYS A 12 -3.78 17.86 -3.49
C LYS A 12 -2.53 18.18 -2.68
N LEU A 13 -1.71 17.15 -2.44
CA LEU A 13 -0.45 17.28 -1.69
C LEU A 13 0.29 18.50 -2.24
N GLY A 14 0.59 19.45 -1.36
CA GLY A 14 1.26 20.71 -1.71
C GLY A 14 2.63 20.44 -2.31
N VAL A 15 2.68 20.24 -3.62
CA VAL A 15 3.93 20.10 -4.36
C VAL A 15 4.52 21.50 -4.59
N PRO A 16 5.78 21.78 -4.20
CA PRO A 16 6.29 23.15 -4.06
C PRO A 16 6.52 23.95 -5.34
N SER A 17 6.19 23.45 -6.54
CA SER A 17 6.31 24.25 -7.76
C SER A 17 5.50 23.66 -8.91
N ARG A 18 5.12 24.50 -9.88
CA ARG A 18 4.50 24.07 -11.16
C ARG A 18 5.43 23.25 -12.05
N ASN A 19 6.72 23.22 -11.75
CA ASN A 19 7.70 22.39 -12.43
C ASN A 19 7.83 21.05 -11.66
N PRO A 20 7.67 19.89 -12.30
CA PRO A 20 7.84 18.61 -11.62
C PRO A 20 9.23 18.53 -11.00
N LEU A 21 9.29 18.16 -9.71
CA LEU A 21 10.56 17.93 -9.02
C LEU A 21 11.39 16.92 -9.83
N PRO A 22 12.66 17.21 -10.16
CA PRO A 22 13.49 16.28 -10.92
C PRO A 22 13.69 15.01 -10.08
N LEU A 23 13.24 13.88 -10.62
CA LEU A 23 13.39 12.57 -10.01
C LEU A 23 14.66 11.88 -10.56
N SER A 24 15.27 11.00 -9.76
CA SER A 24 16.31 10.13 -10.28
C SER A 24 15.74 9.15 -11.31
N ALA A 25 16.56 8.63 -12.21
CA ALA A 25 16.12 7.68 -13.24
C ALA A 25 15.39 6.44 -12.66
N SER A 26 15.83 5.96 -11.49
CA SER A 26 15.17 4.83 -10.81
C SER A 26 13.82 5.21 -10.19
N GLN A 27 13.64 6.45 -9.75
CA GLN A 27 12.37 6.96 -9.25
C GLN A 27 11.37 7.17 -10.39
N GLU A 28 11.84 7.69 -11.54
CA GLU A 28 11.01 7.82 -12.73
C GLU A 28 10.53 6.46 -13.27
N ALA A 29 11.36 5.42 -13.19
CA ALA A 29 10.94 4.06 -13.55
C ALA A 29 9.76 3.59 -12.67
N GLN A 30 9.80 3.83 -11.36
CA GLN A 30 8.70 3.48 -10.45
C GLN A 30 7.43 4.26 -10.75
N VAL A 31 7.54 5.55 -11.09
CA VAL A 31 6.41 6.36 -11.53
C VAL A 31 5.81 5.80 -12.82
N ARG A 32 6.65 5.42 -13.80
CA ARG A 32 6.20 4.80 -15.05
C ARG A 32 5.48 3.48 -14.80
N ASP A 33 5.91 2.68 -13.83
CA ASP A 33 5.22 1.44 -13.46
C ASP A 33 3.80 1.71 -12.94
N ILE A 34 3.64 2.69 -12.04
CA ILE A 34 2.32 3.11 -11.54
C ILE A 34 1.44 3.63 -12.68
N PHE A 35 2.01 4.46 -13.55
CA PHE A 35 1.33 4.98 -14.74
C PHE A 35 0.84 3.85 -15.66
N TYR A 36 1.73 2.91 -16.02
CA TYR A 36 1.34 1.78 -16.86
C TYR A 36 0.33 0.85 -16.17
N GLN A 37 0.38 0.69 -14.86
CA GLN A 37 -0.63 -0.07 -14.11
C GLN A 37 -2.01 0.59 -14.21
N LYS A 38 -2.10 1.92 -14.09
CA LYS A 38 -3.37 2.66 -14.27
C LYS A 38 -3.92 2.52 -15.67
N VAL A 39 -3.09 2.80 -16.68
CA VAL A 39 -3.51 2.69 -18.08
C VAL A 39 -3.97 1.27 -18.41
N ARG A 40 -3.29 0.25 -17.87
CA ARG A 40 -3.71 -1.16 -18.04
C ARG A 40 -5.01 -1.49 -17.32
N LYS A 41 -5.30 -0.86 -16.17
CA LYS A 41 -6.59 -1.01 -15.48
C LYS A 41 -7.74 -0.42 -16.29
N GLU A 42 -7.53 0.74 -16.91
CA GLU A 42 -8.53 1.38 -17.78
C GLU A 42 -8.76 0.60 -19.08
N CYS A 43 -7.70 0.03 -19.66
CA CYS A 43 -7.76 -0.78 -20.89
C CYS A 43 -7.86 -2.31 -20.63
N ALA A 44 -8.40 -2.72 -19.48
CA ALA A 44 -8.38 -4.12 -19.06
C ALA A 44 -9.11 -5.07 -20.05
N ASP A 45 -10.22 -4.62 -20.64
CA ASP A 45 -11.02 -5.43 -21.57
C ASP A 45 -10.24 -5.73 -22.87
N GLU A 46 -9.57 -4.73 -23.41
CA GLU A 46 -8.77 -4.87 -24.64
C GLU A 46 -7.53 -5.74 -24.41
N ILE A 47 -6.91 -5.61 -23.24
CA ILE A 47 -5.79 -6.47 -22.83
C ILE A 47 -6.26 -7.92 -22.69
N LYS A 48 -7.46 -8.14 -22.15
CA LYS A 48 -8.04 -9.48 -22.02
C LYS A 48 -8.35 -10.10 -23.38
N ALA A 49 -8.87 -9.32 -24.33
CA ALA A 49 -9.10 -9.78 -25.70
C ALA A 49 -7.79 -10.18 -26.39
N PHE A 50 -6.74 -9.36 -26.26
CA PHE A 50 -5.41 -9.69 -26.78
C PHE A 50 -4.84 -10.95 -26.10
N ALA A 51 -4.97 -11.05 -24.78
CA ALA A 51 -4.52 -12.22 -24.03
C ALA A 51 -5.24 -13.49 -24.50
N ALA A 52 -6.56 -13.43 -24.71
CA ALA A 52 -7.34 -14.57 -25.18
C ALA A 52 -6.86 -15.08 -26.55
N CYS A 53 -6.50 -14.17 -27.47
CA CYS A 53 -5.91 -14.56 -28.76
C CYS A 53 -4.49 -15.14 -28.61
N ALA A 54 -3.70 -14.61 -27.68
CA ALA A 54 -2.33 -15.06 -27.42
C ALA A 54 -2.25 -16.39 -26.67
N LEU A 55 -3.32 -16.83 -25.99
CA LEU A 55 -3.37 -18.14 -25.33
C LEU A 55 -3.18 -19.26 -26.37
N GLY A 56 -2.08 -20.00 -26.25
CA GLY A 56 -1.75 -21.13 -27.14
C GLY A 56 -1.00 -20.77 -28.42
N ARG A 57 -0.67 -19.50 -28.64
CA ARG A 57 0.20 -19.04 -29.73
C ARG A 57 1.44 -18.44 -29.08
N THR A 58 2.63 -19.00 -29.30
CA THR A 58 3.89 -18.46 -28.74
C THR A 58 4.69 -17.73 -29.80
N PHE A 59 4.85 -18.35 -30.97
CA PHE A 59 5.67 -17.82 -32.07
C PHE A 59 4.88 -16.98 -33.07
N THR A 60 3.58 -17.25 -33.26
CA THR A 60 2.77 -16.62 -34.32
C THR A 60 1.86 -15.48 -33.83
N VAL A 61 1.95 -15.08 -32.55
CA VAL A 61 1.10 -14.05 -31.92
C VAL A 61 1.13 -12.73 -32.68
N SER A 62 2.32 -12.26 -33.05
CA SER A 62 2.54 -10.96 -33.70
C SER A 62 1.82 -10.82 -35.04
N PHE A 63 1.53 -11.93 -35.70
CA PHE A 63 0.82 -11.98 -36.97
C PHE A 63 -0.65 -12.35 -36.77
N ALA A 64 -0.93 -13.40 -36.00
CA ALA A 64 -2.28 -13.93 -35.80
C ALA A 64 -3.17 -13.00 -34.97
N CYS A 65 -2.62 -12.35 -33.94
CA CYS A 65 -3.36 -11.48 -33.01
C CYS A 65 -3.11 -9.99 -33.29
N ARG A 66 -2.76 -9.66 -34.54
CA ARG A 66 -2.38 -8.29 -34.93
C ARG A 66 -3.56 -7.32 -34.88
N ALA A 67 -4.79 -7.80 -35.01
CA ALA A 67 -5.98 -6.96 -34.93
C ALA A 67 -6.22 -6.51 -33.47
N GLU A 68 -6.29 -7.47 -32.56
CA GLU A 68 -6.47 -7.29 -31.12
C GLU A 68 -5.31 -6.47 -30.52
N HIS A 69 -4.08 -6.73 -30.96
CA HIS A 69 -2.92 -5.94 -30.54
C HIS A 69 -3.03 -4.46 -30.94
N ARG A 70 -3.62 -4.13 -32.11
CA ARG A 70 -3.83 -2.74 -32.51
C ARG A 70 -4.91 -2.07 -31.68
N VAL A 71 -6.01 -2.78 -31.38
CA VAL A 71 -7.10 -2.25 -30.55
C VAL A 71 -6.58 -1.95 -29.14
N MET A 72 -5.87 -2.90 -28.51
CA MET A 72 -5.23 -2.71 -27.21
C MET A 72 -4.29 -1.50 -27.21
N ASN A 73 -3.39 -1.39 -28.20
CA ASN A 73 -2.48 -0.25 -28.30
C ASN A 73 -3.19 1.07 -28.54
N SER A 74 -4.32 1.07 -29.27
CA SER A 74 -5.11 2.28 -29.50
C SER A 74 -5.73 2.78 -28.20
N CYS A 75 -6.25 1.88 -27.36
CA CYS A 75 -6.72 2.21 -26.02
C CYS A 75 -5.59 2.77 -25.16
N MET A 76 -4.46 2.06 -25.06
CA MET A 76 -3.34 2.50 -24.24
C MET A 76 -2.83 3.89 -24.66
N LYS A 77 -2.75 4.19 -25.95
CA LYS A 77 -2.36 5.51 -26.47
C LYS A 77 -3.36 6.62 -26.11
N ARG A 78 -4.66 6.31 -26.09
CA ARG A 78 -5.71 7.27 -25.72
C ARG A 78 -5.62 7.68 -24.26
N HIS A 79 -5.29 6.72 -23.39
CA HIS A 79 -5.19 6.94 -21.93
C HIS A 79 -3.78 7.38 -21.49
N ALA A 80 -2.77 7.22 -22.35
CA ALA A 80 -1.40 7.67 -22.11
C ALA A 80 -1.26 9.20 -22.25
N THR A 81 -1.93 9.94 -21.38
CA THR A 81 -1.92 11.41 -21.34
C THR A 81 -0.91 11.93 -20.31
N GLN A 82 -0.44 13.16 -20.53
CA GLN A 82 0.46 13.84 -19.58
C GLN A 82 -0.19 14.00 -18.20
N THR A 83 -1.49 14.27 -18.16
CA THR A 83 -2.28 14.38 -16.93
C THR A 83 -2.30 13.08 -16.14
N ALA A 84 -2.47 11.93 -16.82
CA ALA A 84 -2.39 10.62 -16.18
C ALA A 84 -0.97 10.33 -15.63
N HIS A 85 0.07 10.79 -16.34
CA HIS A 85 1.45 10.67 -15.88
C HIS A 85 1.72 11.53 -14.63
N ASP A 86 1.20 12.76 -14.59
CA ASP A 86 1.35 13.65 -13.43
C ASP A 86 0.55 13.14 -12.21
N ALA A 87 -0.65 12.59 -12.43
CA ALA A 87 -1.40 11.90 -11.38
C ALA A 87 -0.65 10.67 -10.83
N ALA A 88 0.08 9.93 -11.68
CA ALA A 88 0.92 8.83 -11.23
C ALA A 88 2.13 9.31 -10.40
N ARG A 89 2.71 10.48 -10.73
CA ARG A 89 3.75 11.12 -9.90
C ARG A 89 3.20 11.49 -8.52
N GLU A 90 2.04 12.12 -8.46
CA GLU A 90 1.40 12.53 -7.20
C GLU A 90 1.16 11.34 -6.28
N GLU A 91 0.65 10.24 -6.81
CA GLU A 91 0.47 8.99 -6.05
C GLU A 91 1.80 8.40 -5.58
N TRP A 92 2.84 8.42 -6.41
CA TRP A 92 4.16 7.95 -6.00
C TRP A 92 4.71 8.78 -4.83
N PHE A 93 4.56 10.10 -4.88
CA PHE A 93 4.93 10.98 -3.78
C PHE A 93 4.09 10.69 -2.52
N ALA A 94 2.78 10.51 -2.66
CA ALA A 94 1.88 10.17 -1.55
C ALA A 94 2.33 8.88 -0.85
N MET A 95 2.57 7.81 -1.62
CA MET A 95 3.07 6.53 -1.10
C MET A 95 4.42 6.69 -0.41
N ARG A 96 5.32 7.54 -0.93
CA ARG A 96 6.63 7.77 -0.33
C ARG A 96 6.52 8.48 1.01
N ILE A 97 5.63 9.48 1.12
CA ILE A 97 5.36 10.15 2.39
C ILE A 97 4.74 9.18 3.39
N GLU A 98 3.80 8.34 2.96
CA GLU A 98 3.18 7.36 3.86
C GLU A 98 4.21 6.34 4.39
N ARG A 99 5.09 5.82 3.54
CA ARG A 99 6.20 4.95 3.97
C ARG A 99 7.14 5.64 4.97
N GLN A 100 7.36 6.95 4.86
CA GLN A 100 8.16 7.70 5.81
C GLN A 100 7.44 7.81 7.16
N ARG A 101 6.16 8.18 7.15
CA ARG A 101 5.32 8.22 8.36
C ARG A 101 5.24 6.88 9.07
N GLU A 102 5.12 5.78 8.34
CA GLU A 102 5.15 4.43 8.91
C GLU A 102 6.50 4.10 9.56
N ARG A 103 7.61 4.50 8.94
CA ARG A 103 8.96 4.32 9.51
C ARG A 103 9.13 5.14 10.79
N GLU A 104 8.67 6.39 10.81
CA GLU A 104 8.69 7.24 11.99
C GLU A 104 7.84 6.66 13.13
N LYS A 105 6.62 6.17 12.81
CA LYS A 105 5.78 5.48 13.80
C LYS A 105 6.48 4.25 14.37
N LYS A 106 7.06 3.40 13.51
CA LYS A 106 7.79 2.20 13.94
C LYS A 106 9.03 2.55 14.77
N ALA A 107 9.77 3.60 14.39
CA ALA A 107 10.92 4.08 15.15
C ALA A 107 10.52 4.59 16.54
N ARG A 108 9.41 5.35 16.65
CA ARG A 108 8.89 5.81 17.94
C ARG A 108 8.46 4.66 18.85
N VAL A 109 7.82 3.64 18.28
CA VAL A 109 7.42 2.43 19.03
C VAL A 109 8.66 1.66 19.47
N ALA A 110 9.67 1.52 18.60
CA ALA A 110 10.93 0.85 18.94
C ALA A 110 11.68 1.59 20.06
N GLN A 111 11.77 2.93 20.00
CA GLN A 111 12.36 3.74 21.06
C GLN A 111 11.61 3.58 22.39
N ALA A 112 10.28 3.67 22.37
CA ALA A 112 9.48 3.43 23.57
C ALA A 112 9.67 2.01 24.13
N GLN A 113 9.88 1.02 23.25
CA GLN A 113 10.18 -0.35 23.65
C GLN A 113 11.59 -0.46 24.26
N GLU A 114 12.60 0.21 23.69
CA GLU A 114 13.97 0.26 24.23
C GLU A 114 14.00 0.94 25.61
N ASP A 115 13.32 2.09 25.77
CA ASP A 115 13.20 2.81 27.03
C ASP A 115 12.49 1.94 28.09
N PHE A 116 11.37 1.32 27.72
CA PHE A 116 10.65 0.38 28.59
C PHE A 116 11.54 -0.78 29.01
N MET A 117 12.28 -1.40 28.07
CA MET A 117 13.18 -2.51 28.38
C MET A 117 14.31 -2.06 29.31
N ARG A 118 14.90 -0.88 29.08
CA ARG A 118 15.95 -0.32 29.93
C ARG A 118 15.46 -0.10 31.37
N GLU A 119 14.27 0.50 31.53
CA GLU A 119 13.65 0.67 32.84
C GLU A 119 13.31 -0.67 33.50
N TRP A 120 12.81 -1.64 32.72
CA TRP A 120 12.45 -2.97 33.20
C TRP A 120 13.65 -3.77 33.73
N TRP A 121 14.81 -3.63 33.08
CA TRP A 121 16.05 -4.28 33.51
C TRP A 121 16.77 -3.54 34.67
N GLY A 122 16.47 -2.26 34.90
CA GLY A 122 17.08 -1.46 35.98
C GLY A 122 16.39 -1.54 37.35
N LEU A 123 15.23 -2.21 37.45
CA LEU A 123 14.47 -2.34 38.70
C LEU A 123 15.07 -3.40 39.65
N PRO A 124 15.00 -3.20 40.99
CA PRO A 124 15.33 -4.23 41.97
C PRO A 124 14.55 -5.54 41.74
N GLU A 125 15.16 -6.68 42.04
CA GLU A 125 14.62 -8.03 41.73
C GLU A 125 13.25 -8.27 42.36
N ASP A 126 13.01 -7.77 43.58
CA ASP A 126 11.74 -7.85 44.31
C ASP A 126 10.61 -7.08 43.60
N VAL A 127 10.92 -5.94 43.00
CA VAL A 127 9.97 -5.12 42.24
C VAL A 127 9.67 -5.75 40.87
N ARG A 128 10.67 -6.38 40.24
CA ARG A 128 10.47 -7.15 38.99
C ARG A 128 9.56 -8.35 39.21
N LEU A 129 9.84 -9.16 40.25
CA LEU A 129 9.06 -10.36 40.58
C LEU A 129 7.61 -10.03 41.00
N SER A 130 7.40 -8.93 41.74
CA SER A 130 6.06 -8.49 42.13
C SER A 130 5.24 -8.01 40.93
N ARG A 131 5.83 -7.22 40.02
CA ARG A 131 5.20 -6.84 38.75
C ARG A 131 4.91 -8.05 37.86
N GLN A 132 5.83 -9.02 37.77
CA GLN A 132 5.61 -10.25 37.03
C GLN A 132 4.40 -11.03 37.57
N LYS A 133 4.31 -11.22 38.90
CA LYS A 133 3.15 -11.84 39.55
C LYS A 133 1.86 -11.04 39.32
N GLU A 134 1.92 -9.72 39.29
CA GLU A 134 0.74 -8.89 39.01
C GLU A 134 0.27 -9.02 37.55
N MET A 135 1.21 -9.12 36.60
CA MET A 135 0.93 -9.35 35.18
C MET A 135 0.35 -10.75 34.95
N GLU A 136 0.94 -11.78 35.59
CA GLU A 136 0.40 -13.16 35.59
C GLU A 136 -1.01 -13.22 36.19
N ARG A 137 -1.25 -12.47 37.28
CA ARG A 137 -2.57 -12.37 37.90
C ARG A 137 -3.59 -11.65 37.02
N LYS A 138 -3.17 -10.63 36.28
CA LYS A 138 -4.02 -9.91 35.31
C LYS A 138 -4.34 -10.77 34.08
N GLY A 139 -3.45 -11.70 33.72
CA GLY A 139 -3.63 -12.65 32.63
C GLY A 139 -3.64 -12.01 31.23
N GLU A 140 -3.27 -12.78 30.21
CA GLU A 140 -3.36 -12.33 28.82
C GLU A 140 -4.82 -12.20 28.38
N ARG A 141 -5.22 -11.00 27.95
CA ARG A 141 -6.53 -10.76 27.32
C ARG A 141 -6.38 -10.82 25.80
N ILE A 142 -6.78 -11.95 25.22
CA ILE A 142 -6.82 -12.12 23.76
C ILE A 142 -8.27 -11.89 23.32
N HIS A 143 -8.50 -10.95 22.40
CA HIS A 143 -9.86 -10.53 21.96
C HIS A 143 -10.77 -10.05 23.10
N GLY A 144 -10.22 -9.41 24.13
CA GLY A 144 -11.01 -8.84 25.24
C GLY A 144 -11.45 -9.82 26.33
N LEU A 145 -11.24 -11.13 26.13
CA LEU A 145 -11.56 -12.19 27.08
C LEU A 145 -10.29 -12.62 27.84
N THR A 146 -10.41 -12.82 29.15
CA THR A 146 -9.30 -13.43 29.91
C THR A 146 -9.18 -14.90 29.51
N ALA A 147 -8.05 -15.54 29.81
CA ALA A 147 -7.86 -16.98 29.56
C ALA A 147 -8.96 -17.85 30.19
N ARG A 148 -9.62 -17.39 31.27
CA ARG A 148 -10.74 -18.08 31.93
C ARG A 148 -12.07 -17.91 31.20
N ASP A 149 -12.23 -16.84 30.42
CA ASP A 149 -13.47 -16.47 29.75
C ASP A 149 -13.49 -16.85 28.26
N ARG A 150 -12.42 -17.49 27.76
CA ARG A 150 -12.34 -17.90 26.34
C ARG A 150 -13.20 -19.15 26.15
N PRO A 151 -14.10 -19.19 25.14
CA PRO A 151 -14.78 -20.42 24.80
C PRO A 151 -13.75 -21.45 24.34
N ASP A 152 -13.72 -22.60 25.03
CA ASP A 152 -12.93 -23.74 24.61
C ASP A 152 -13.49 -24.21 23.26
N LYS A 153 -12.72 -24.04 22.17
CA LYS A 153 -13.11 -24.59 20.87
C LYS A 153 -12.84 -26.09 20.87
N GLY A 154 -13.64 -26.80 21.65
CA GLY A 154 -13.70 -28.25 21.75
C GLY A 154 -15.06 -28.76 21.27
N GLN A 155 -15.25 -28.83 19.95
CA GLN A 155 -16.05 -29.80 19.20
C GLN A 155 -15.90 -29.56 17.70
#